data_AF-A0A7J2RD81-F1
#
_entry.id   AF-A0A7J2RD81-F1
#
_cell.length_a   1.000
_cell.length_b   1.000
_cell.length_c   1.000
_cell.angle_alpha   90.00
_cell.angle_beta   90.00
_cell.angle_gamma   90.00
#
_symmetry.space_group_name_H-M   'P 1'
#
loop_
_entity.id
_entity.type
_entity.pdbx_description
1 polymer ?
#
loop_
_entity_poly.entity_id
_entity_poly.type
_entity_poly.pdbx_seq_one_letter_code
_entity_poly.pdbx_strand_id
1 'polypeptide(L)'
;MVVTKRPLQILVAETQGQIGYMIESTLDEELMRIGLDDEKLFLTVLTYVEVDPKDPAFKNPTKPIGPAYPVYIKSGYIKTIKGWRRVVPSP
;
A
#
# COMPACT_ATOMS: atom_id res chain seq x y z
N MET A 1 -24.35 3.74 1.81
CA MET A 1 -23.03 4.40 1.79
C MET A 1 -22.44 4.23 0.40
N VAL A 2 -22.40 5.29 -0.41
CA VAL A 2 -21.81 5.22 -1.75
C VAL A 2 -20.29 5.26 -1.59
N VAL A 3 -19.60 4.14 -1.84
CA VAL A 3 -18.13 4.12 -1.88
C VAL A 3 -17.71 4.75 -3.22
N THR A 4 -17.23 5.99 -3.17
CA THR A 4 -16.64 6.65 -4.32
C THR A 4 -15.33 5.95 -4.70
N LYS A 5 -15.17 5.62 -5.98
CA LYS A 5 -13.96 4.94 -6.48
C LYS A 5 -12.79 5.94 -6.50
N ARG A 6 -11.96 5.91 -5.45
CA ARG A 6 -10.75 6.74 -5.35
C ARG A 6 -9.66 6.24 -6.33
N PRO A 7 -8.89 7.15 -6.97
CA PRO A 7 -7.70 6.81 -7.74
C PRO A 7 -6.69 5.99 -6.92
N LEU A 8 -5.99 5.04 -7.56
CA LEU A 8 -5.09 4.12 -6.86
C LEU A 8 -3.94 4.85 -6.16
N GLN A 9 -3.41 5.92 -6.75
CA GLN A 9 -2.33 6.72 -6.17
C GLN A 9 -2.73 7.40 -4.85
N ILE A 10 -4.00 7.78 -4.68
CA ILE A 10 -4.50 8.35 -3.42
C ILE A 10 -4.52 7.26 -2.35
N LEU A 11 -4.99 6.05 -2.70
CA LEU A 11 -4.99 4.91 -1.79
C LEU A 11 -3.56 4.53 -1.38
N VAL A 12 -2.60 4.59 -2.31
CA VAL A 12 -1.18 4.34 -2.01
C VAL A 12 -0.63 5.39 -1.06
N ALA A 13 -0.90 6.68 -1.29
CA ALA A 13 -0.48 7.75 -0.39
C ALA A 13 -1.08 7.60 1.02
N GLU A 14 -2.36 7.26 1.13
CA GLU A 14 -3.01 6.94 2.41
C GLU A 14 -2.32 5.77 3.12
N THR A 15 -1.97 4.70 2.41
CA THR A 15 -1.25 3.57 3.00
C THR A 15 0.16 3.91 3.45
N GLN A 16 0.86 4.84 2.78
CA GLN A 16 2.18 5.31 3.24
C GLN A 16 2.06 5.99 4.60
N GLY A 17 1.12 6.93 4.75
CA GLY A 17 0.88 7.61 6.02
C GLY A 17 0.41 6.66 7.12
N GLN A 18 -0.50 5.72 6.81
CA GLN A 18 -0.98 4.74 7.77
C GLN A 18 0.14 3.82 8.27
N ILE A 19 0.95 3.28 7.36
CA ILE A 19 2.07 2.39 7.72
C ILE A 19 3.14 3.16 8.48
N GLY A 20 3.51 4.35 8.00
CA GLY A 20 4.47 5.22 8.68
C GLY A 20 4.07 5.53 10.11
N TYR A 21 2.82 5.96 10.32
CA TYR A 21 2.28 6.19 11.67
C TYR A 21 2.39 4.93 12.56
N MET A 22 1.97 3.76 12.06
CA MET A 22 2.05 2.52 12.85
C MET A 22 3.50 2.18 13.24
N ILE A 23 4.45 2.37 12.33
CA ILE A 23 5.88 2.15 12.60
C ILE A 23 6.38 3.14 13.64
N GLU A 24 6.12 4.44 13.45
CA GLU A 24 6.55 5.49 14.38
C GLU A 24 5.99 5.28 15.78
N SER A 25 4.67 5.05 15.91
CA SER A 25 4.05 4.81 17.21
C SER A 25 4.62 3.58 17.91
N THR A 26 4.85 2.49 17.17
CA THR A 26 5.44 1.27 17.76
C THR A 26 6.86 1.52 18.25
N LEU A 27 7.68 2.24 17.46
CA LEU A 27 9.06 2.53 17.85
C LEU A 27 9.13 3.51 19.03
N ASP A 28 8.29 4.55 19.02
CA ASP A 28 8.18 5.52 20.11
C ASP A 28 7.81 4.84 21.43
N GLU A 29 6.83 3.92 21.41
CA GLU A 29 6.44 3.11 22.57
C GLU A 29 7.58 2.25 23.11
N GLU A 30 8.36 1.59 22.25
CA GLU A 30 9.47 0.74 22.69
C GLU A 30 10.68 1.56 23.16
N LEU A 31 10.92 2.75 22.61
CA LEU A 31 11.96 3.66 23.11
C LEU A 31 11.63 4.24 24.49
N MET A 32 10.37 4.63 24.72
CA MET A 32 9.89 5.06 26.03
C MET A 32 10.13 3.98 27.10
N ARG A 33 9.93 2.70 26.76
CA ARG A 33 10.15 1.59 27.70
C ARG A 33 11.59 1.42 28.15
N ILE A 34 12.55 1.86 27.34
CA ILE A 34 13.98 1.77 27.64
C ILE A 34 14.59 3.13 28.05
N GLY A 35 13.75 4.16 28.22
CA GLY A 35 14.16 5.50 28.66
C GLY A 35 14.91 6.30 27.61
N LEU A 36 14.56 6.14 26.33
CA LEU A 36 15.17 6.85 25.19
C LEU A 36 14.13 7.71 24.44
N ASP A 37 13.35 8.51 25.16
CA ASP A 37 12.21 9.28 24.64
C ASP A 37 12.39 10.82 24.67
N ASP A 38 13.60 11.29 24.97
CA ASP A 38 13.89 12.73 25.07
C ASP A 38 13.82 13.47 23.72
N GLU A 39 13.89 12.76 22.59
CA GLU A 39 13.86 13.33 21.24
C GLU A 39 12.86 12.60 20.32
N LYS A 40 12.16 13.35 19.46
CA LYS A 40 11.39 12.74 18.36
C LYS A 40 12.36 12.23 17.30
N LEU A 41 12.65 10.94 17.33
CA LEU A 41 13.67 10.32 16.47
C LEU A 41 13.20 9.97 15.05
N PHE A 42 11.91 10.11 14.75
CA PHE A 42 11.33 9.55 13.52
C PHE A 42 10.47 10.53 12.74
N LEU A 43 10.40 10.30 11.43
CA LEU A 43 9.57 11.05 10.50
C LEU A 43 9.13 10.19 9.32
N THR A 44 7.87 10.35 8.92
CA THR A 44 7.26 9.68 7.77
C THR A 44 7.13 10.70 6.65
N VAL A 45 7.84 10.44 5.56
CA VAL A 45 7.80 11.30 4.36
C VAL A 45 6.93 10.67 3.30
N LEU A 46 5.90 11.40 2.86
CA LEU A 46 5.17 11.04 1.65
C LEU A 46 6.12 11.03 0.45
N THR A 47 6.24 9.88 -0.21
CA THR A 47 7.20 9.68 -1.28
C THR A 47 6.49 9.45 -2.62
N TYR A 48 6.89 10.23 -3.62
CA TYR A 48 6.52 10.02 -5.02
C TYR A 48 7.67 9.32 -5.74
N VAL A 49 7.32 8.33 -6.57
CA VAL A 49 8.28 7.59 -7.41
C VAL A 49 7.95 7.88 -8.86
N GLU A 50 8.92 8.41 -9.60
CA GLU A 50 8.82 8.58 -11.04
C GLU A 50 8.94 7.22 -11.72
N VAL A 51 8.11 6.99 -12.74
CA VAL A 51 8.05 5.74 -13.51
C VAL A 51 7.98 6.07 -15.00
N ASP A 52 8.48 5.18 -15.86
CA ASP A 52 8.43 5.39 -17.31
C ASP A 52 6.97 5.35 -17.79
N PRO A 53 6.41 6.44 -18.38
CA PRO A 53 5.04 6.44 -18.88
C PRO A 53 4.79 5.42 -20.01
N LYS A 54 5.84 4.86 -20.62
CA LYS A 54 5.76 3.82 -21.65
C LYS A 54 5.98 2.40 -21.11
N ASP A 55 6.10 2.23 -19.79
CA ASP A 55 6.35 0.93 -19.18
C ASP A 55 5.27 -0.11 -19.61
N PRO A 56 5.68 -1.30 -20.08
CA PRO A 56 4.74 -2.32 -20.55
C PRO A 56 3.80 -2.85 -19.45
N ALA A 57 4.13 -2.71 -18.16
CA ALA A 57 3.30 -3.12 -17.04
C ALA A 57 1.96 -2.36 -16.99
N PHE A 58 1.87 -1.17 -17.60
CA PHE A 58 0.59 -0.48 -17.77
C PHE A 58 -0.38 -1.23 -18.68
N LYS A 59 0.14 -1.96 -19.68
CA LYS A 59 -0.67 -2.74 -20.64
C LYS A 59 -1.02 -4.12 -20.09
N ASN A 60 -0.13 -4.72 -19.30
CA ASN A 60 -0.36 -6.04 -18.69
C ASN A 60 -0.15 -5.99 -17.16
N PRO A 61 -1.18 -5.60 -16.38
CA PRO A 61 -1.11 -5.58 -14.92
C PRO A 61 -0.94 -6.99 -14.32
N THR A 62 0.09 -7.20 -13.50
CA THR A 62 0.38 -8.51 -12.90
C THR A 62 0.41 -8.50 -11.38
N LYS A 63 0.61 -7.36 -10.73
CA LYS A 63 0.84 -7.27 -9.28
C LYS A 63 -0.47 -7.43 -8.50
N PRO A 64 -0.65 -8.50 -7.70
CA PRO A 64 -1.88 -8.69 -6.94
C PRO A 64 -1.91 -7.82 -5.68
N ILE A 65 -3.00 -7.08 -5.48
CA ILE A 65 -3.23 -6.19 -4.33
C ILE A 65 -4.54 -6.51 -3.61
N GLY A 66 -4.64 -6.06 -2.36
CA GLY A 66 -5.86 -6.18 -1.56
C GLY A 66 -6.23 -7.62 -1.18
N PRO A 67 -7.48 -7.84 -0.72
CA PRO A 67 -7.93 -9.14 -0.23
C PRO A 67 -7.99 -10.19 -1.34
N ALA A 68 -7.96 -11.46 -0.92
CA ALA A 68 -8.20 -12.60 -1.80
C ALA A 68 -9.64 -13.08 -1.66
N TYR A 69 -10.26 -13.43 -2.79
CA TYR A 69 -11.63 -13.89 -2.87
C TYR A 69 -11.67 -15.37 -3.28
N PRO A 70 -12.60 -16.17 -2.74
CA PRO A 70 -12.70 -17.59 -3.09
C PRO A 70 -13.21 -17.82 -4.52
N VAL A 71 -13.96 -16.87 -5.07
CA VAL A 71 -14.59 -16.95 -6.39
C VAL A 71 -14.04 -15.88 -7.34
N TYR A 72 -14.14 -16.14 -8.64
CA TYR A 72 -13.82 -15.15 -9.66
C TYR A 72 -14.77 -13.96 -9.54
N ILE A 73 -14.21 -12.74 -9.58
CA ILE A 73 -14.99 -11.51 -9.44
C ILE A 73 -15.29 -10.91 -10.82
N LYS A 74 -14.23 -10.52 -11.56
CA LYS A 74 -14.30 -9.90 -12.90
C LYS A 74 -12.91 -9.74 -13.50
N SER A 75 -12.84 -9.17 -14.70
CA SER A 75 -11.58 -8.79 -15.36
C SER A 75 -10.71 -7.89 -14.47
N GLY A 76 -9.39 -8.05 -14.58
CA GLY A 76 -8.44 -7.42 -13.68
C GLY A 76 -8.28 -8.14 -12.32
N TYR A 77 -8.79 -9.36 -12.20
CA TYR A 77 -8.46 -10.28 -11.11
C TYR A 77 -7.80 -11.54 -11.68
N ILE A 78 -6.77 -12.04 -11.00
CA ILE A 78 -6.08 -13.29 -11.35
C ILE A 78 -6.20 -14.30 -10.21
N LYS A 79 -6.18 -15.59 -10.55
CA LYS A 79 -6.13 -16.67 -9.55
C LYS A 79 -4.70 -16.76 -8.98
N THR A 80 -4.58 -16.66 -7.66
CA THR A 80 -3.33 -16.87 -6.91
C THR A 80 -3.48 -18.08 -5.98
N ILE A 81 -2.40 -18.49 -5.32
CA ILE A 81 -2.46 -19.55 -4.29
C ILE A 81 -3.42 -19.22 -3.14
N LYS A 82 -3.65 -17.93 -2.86
CA LYS A 82 -4.55 -17.45 -1.78
C LYS A 82 -5.99 -17.22 -2.25
N GLY A 83 -6.29 -17.45 -3.53
CA GLY A 83 -7.57 -17.11 -4.16
C GLY A 83 -7.46 -16.03 -5.23
N TRP A 84 -8.59 -15.49 -5.68
CA TRP A 84 -8.67 -14.46 -6.71
C TRP A 84 -8.33 -13.09 -6.16
N ARG A 85 -7.37 -12.38 -6.77
CA ARG A 85 -6.90 -11.06 -6.31
C ARG A 85 -6.90 -10.05 -7.44
N ARG A 86 -7.22 -8.79 -7.12
CA ARG A 86 -7.14 -7.67 -8.06
C ARG A 86 -5.68 -7.45 -8.46
N VAL A 87 -5.41 -7.25 -9.75
CA VAL A 87 -4.09 -6.85 -10.23
C VAL A 87 -4.03 -5.38 -10.60
N VAL A 88 -2.84 -4.79 -10.44
CA VAL A 88 -2.53 -3.41 -10.82
C VAL A 88 -1.17 -3.34 -11.54
N PRO A 89 -0.92 -2.30 -12.34
CA PRO A 89 0.41 -2.02 -12.85
C PRO A 89 1.43 -1.86 -11.71
N SER A 90 2.65 -2.32 -11.95
CA SER A 90 3.81 -2.04 -11.10
C SER A 90 4.99 -1.72 -12.02
N PRO A 91 4.93 -0.55 -12.68
CA PRO A 91 6.02 -0.02 -13.51
C PRO A 91 7.22 0.41 -12.65
#